data_AF-A0A6H9LAF0-F1
#
_entry.id   AF-A0A6H9LAF0-F1
#
_cell.length_a   1.000
_cell.length_b   1.000
_cell.length_c   1.000
_cell.angle_alpha   90.00
_cell.angle_beta   90.00
_cell.angle_gamma   90.00
#
_symmetry.space_group_name_H-M   'P 1'
#
loop_
_entity.id
_entity.type
_entity.pdbx_description
1 polymer ?
#
loop_
_entity_poly.entity_id
_entity_poly.type
_entity_poly.pdbx_seq_one_letter_code
_entity_poly.pdbx_strand_id
1 'polypeptide(L)' 'MPSKILKSLIKKVKTKMNSSLPMLKVGETAPNFSVKNHLGENVSLKDLLGQNVVLWFYPKADTPG' A
#
# COMPACT_ATOMS: atom_id res chain seq x y z
N MET A 1 35.71 -7.32 -22.20
CA MET A 1 34.38 -6.90 -22.71
C MET A 1 33.28 -7.29 -21.69
N PRO A 2 33.01 -6.48 -20.63
CA PRO A 2 32.08 -6.82 -19.55
C PRO A 2 30.70 -6.10 -19.65
N SER A 3 30.15 -5.91 -20.84
CA SER A 3 28.96 -5.06 -21.03
C SER A 3 27.61 -5.76 -20.90
N LYS A 4 27.53 -7.10 -20.99
CA LYS A 4 26.24 -7.82 -20.96
C LYS A 4 25.70 -8.03 -19.54
N ILE A 5 26.57 -8.34 -18.58
CA ILE A 5 26.18 -8.58 -17.17
C ILE A 5 25.71 -7.28 -16.53
N LEU A 6 26.47 -6.18 -16.72
CA LEU A 6 26.13 -4.88 -16.17
C LEU A 6 24.80 -4.33 -16.74
N LYS A 7 24.54 -4.52 -18.04
CA LYS A 7 23.26 -4.13 -18.66
C LYS A 7 22.08 -4.97 -18.14
N SER A 8 22.28 -6.27 -17.91
CA SER A 8 21.24 -7.15 -17.34
C SER A 8 20.89 -6.77 -15.90
N LEU A 9 21.90 -6.45 -15.10
CA LEU A 9 21.71 -5.98 -13.72
C LEU A 9 20.98 -4.63 -13.69
N ILE A 10 21.37 -3.67 -14.53
CA ILE A 10 20.69 -2.35 -14.63
C ILE A 10 19.24 -2.51 -15.12
N LYS A 11 18.98 -3.43 -16.07
CA LYS A 11 17.63 -3.74 -16.55
C LYS A 11 16.77 -4.32 -15.42
N LYS A 12 17.27 -5.30 -14.67
CA LYS A 12 16.57 -5.94 -13.54
C LYS A 12 16.26 -4.96 -12.41
N VAL A 13 17.18 -4.02 -12.13
CA VAL A 13 16.97 -2.93 -11.16
C VAL A 13 15.88 -1.96 -11.65
N LYS A 14 15.90 -1.53 -12.91
CA LYS A 14 14.82 -0.67 -13.48
C LYS A 14 13.45 -1.34 -13.45
N THR A 15 13.35 -2.63 -13.80
CA THR A 15 12.06 -3.34 -13.77
C THR A 15 11.49 -3.45 -12.36
N LYS A 16 12.35 -3.55 -11.33
CA LYS A 16 11.92 -3.60 -9.92
C LYS A 16 11.50 -2.23 -9.37
N MET A 17 11.93 -1.13 -9.99
CA MET A 17 11.57 0.25 -9.59
C MET A 17 10.34 0.80 -10.32
N ASN A 18 9.89 0.14 -11.38
CA ASN A 18 8.64 0.49 -12.07
C ASN A 18 7.47 -0.34 -11.52
N SER A 19 7.30 -0.38 -10.19
CA SER A 19 6.08 -0.90 -9.60
C SER A 19 5.07 0.24 -9.52
N SER A 20 4.26 0.42 -10.56
CA SER A 20 2.92 0.96 -10.33
C SER A 20 2.22 -0.03 -9.40
N LEU A 21 1.90 0.41 -8.17
CA LEU A 21 1.04 -0.40 -7.31
C LEU A 21 -0.25 -0.67 -8.09
N PRO A 22 -0.69 -1.94 -8.21
CA PRO A 22 -1.92 -2.24 -8.93
C PRO A 22 -3.07 -1.50 -8.23
N MET A 23 -3.87 -0.80 -9.03
CA MET A 23 -5.10 -0.19 -8.54
C MET A 23 -6.05 -1.29 -8.09
N LEU A 24 -6.61 -1.16 -6.88
CA LEU A 24 -7.52 -2.15 -6.32
C LEU A 24 -8.76 -2.31 -7.21
N LYS A 25 -9.18 -3.56 -7.42
CA LYS A 25 -10.39 -3.88 -8.19
C LYS A 25 -11.49 -4.39 -7.29
N VAL A 26 -12.73 -4.19 -7.73
CA VAL A 26 -13.91 -4.73 -7.04
C VAL A 26 -13.81 -6.27 -6.98
N GLY A 27 -14.09 -6.83 -5.81
CA GLY A 27 -14.03 -8.27 -5.55
C GLY A 27 -12.64 -8.80 -5.18
N GLU A 28 -11.58 -7.98 -5.29
CA GLU A 28 -10.27 -8.35 -4.74
C GLU A 28 -10.30 -8.32 -3.21
N THR A 29 -9.61 -9.28 -2.60
CA THR A 29 -9.37 -9.25 -1.15
C THR A 29 -8.61 -7.98 -0.79
N ALA A 30 -9.17 -7.18 0.13
CA ALA A 30 -8.53 -5.97 0.60
C ALA A 30 -7.14 -6.29 1.19
N PRO A 31 -6.08 -5.53 0.84
CA PRO A 31 -4.76 -5.71 1.44
C PRO A 31 -4.82 -5.54 2.95
N ASN A 32 -4.11 -6.40 3.68
CA ASN A 32 -4.02 -6.25 5.11
C ASN A 32 -3.25 -4.97 5.46
N PHE A 33 -3.76 -4.18 6.40
CA PHE A 33 -3.11 -2.99 6.93
C PHE A 33 -3.25 -2.94 8.45
N SER A 34 -2.42 -2.11 9.05
CA SER A 34 -2.40 -1.82 10.49
C SER A 34 -2.08 -0.36 10.68
N VAL A 35 -2.93 0.37 11.40
CA VAL A 35 -2.78 1.81 11.64
C VAL A 35 -3.02 2.14 13.11
N LYS A 36 -2.54 3.31 13.54
CA LYS A 36 -2.87 3.84 14.86
C LYS A 36 -4.20 4.59 14.81
N ASN A 37 -5.08 4.33 15.76
CA ASN A 37 -6.28 5.15 15.98
C ASN A 37 -5.92 6.44 16.75
N HIS A 38 -6.92 7.27 17.05
CA HIS A 38 -6.75 8.53 17.78
C HIS A 38 -6.26 8.37 19.23
N LEU A 39 -6.37 7.17 19.81
CA LEU A 39 -5.86 6.83 21.14
C LEU A 39 -4.43 6.25 21.08
N GLY A 40 -3.84 6.13 19.88
CA GLY A 40 -2.53 5.51 19.69
C GLY A 40 -2.55 3.98 19.75
N GLU A 41 -3.73 3.36 19.77
CA GLU A 41 -3.90 1.91 19.73
C GLU A 41 -3.76 1.40 18.30
N ASN A 42 -3.26 0.17 18.16
CA ASN A 42 -3.10 -0.43 16.85
C ASN A 42 -4.40 -1.11 16.41
N VAL A 43 -4.90 -0.75 15.24
CA VAL A 43 -6.08 -1.35 14.62
C VAL A 43 -5.66 -2.01 13.31
N SER A 44 -5.92 -3.31 13.18
CA SER A 44 -5.61 -4.07 11.96
C SER A 44 -6.88 -4.51 11.25
N LEU A 45 -6.83 -4.61 9.91
CA LEU A 45 -7.97 -5.12 9.14
C LEU A 45 -8.36 -6.55 9.55
N LYS A 46 -7.38 -7.38 9.92
CA LYS A 46 -7.60 -8.75 10.41
C LYS A 46 -8.47 -8.83 11.66
N ASP A 47 -8.40 -7.81 12.52
CA ASP A 47 -9.15 -7.78 13.77
C ASP A 47 -10.66 -7.51 13.53
N LEU A 48 -11.02 -7.08 12.31
CA LEU A 48 -12.38 -6.74 11.86
C LEU A 48 -12.98 -7.79 10.92
N LEU A 49 -12.36 -8.96 10.77
CA LEU A 49 -12.89 -10.02 9.91
C LEU A 49 -14.29 -10.46 10.36
N GLY A 50 -15.17 -10.69 9.38
CA GLY A 50 -16.58 -11.04 9.63
C GLY A 50 -17.51 -9.83 9.83
N GLN A 51 -16.97 -8.61 9.87
CA GLN A 51 -17.76 -7.38 9.93
C GLN A 51 -17.76 -6.68 8.57
N ASN A 52 -18.84 -5.96 8.26
CA ASN A 52 -18.87 -5.04 7.12
C ASN A 52 -18.17 -3.74 7.50
N VAL A 53 -17.09 -3.41 6.80
CA VAL A 53 -16.24 -2.25 7.09
C VAL A 53 -16.22 -1.29 5.91
N VAL A 54 -16.36 0.00 6.18
CA VAL A 54 -16.16 1.09 5.21
C VAL A 54 -14.89 1.84 5.58
N LEU A 55 -13.90 1.87 4.67
CA LEU A 55 -12.69 2.66 4.83
C LEU A 55 -12.80 3.93 3.98
N TRP A 56 -12.72 5.09 4.63
CA TRP A 56 -12.83 6.39 3.98
C TRP A 56 -11.56 7.20 4.24
N PHE A 57 -10.87 7.61 3.18
CA PHE A 57 -9.73 8.53 3.28
C PHE A 57 -10.23 9.96 3.12
N TYR A 58 -10.08 10.77 4.16
CA TYR A 58 -10.33 12.19 4.11
C TYR A 58 -8.99 12.93 4.12
N PRO A 59 -8.73 13.88 3.19
CA PRO A 59 -7.54 14.72 3.25
C PRO A 59 -7.48 15.42 4.59
N LYS A 60 -6.29 15.62 5.15
CA LYS A 60 -6.14 16.40 6.39
C LYS A 60 -6.84 17.75 6.19
N ALA A 61 -7.88 18.00 6.99
CA ALA A 61 -8.46 19.33 7.07
C ALA A 61 -7.49 20.18 7.89
N ASP A 62 -6.76 21.08 7.22
CA ASP A 62 -6.21 22.26 7.90
C ASP A 62 -7.36 23.26 8.17
N THR A 63 -8.37 22.82 8.92
CA THR A 63 -9.45 23.69 9.39
C THR A 63 -9.13 24.15 10.81
N PRO A 64 -9.06 25.46 11.08
CA PRO A 64 -9.01 26.00 12.44
C PRO A 64 -10.44 25.90 13.02
N GLY A 65 -10.79 24.71 13.48
CA GLY A 65 -12.02 24.42 14.23
C GLY A 65 -11.65 23.93 15.62
#